data_AF-A0A8J1MH94-F1
#
_entry.id   AF-A0A8J1MH94-F1
#
_cell.length_a   1.000
_cell.length_b   1.000
_cell.length_c   1.000
_cell.angle_alpha   90.00
_cell.angle_beta   90.00
_cell.angle_gamma   90.00
#
_symmetry.space_group_name_H-M   'P 1'
#
loop_
_entity.id
_entity.type
_entity.pdbx_description
1 polymer ?
#
loop_
_entity_poly.entity_id
_entity_poly.type
_entity_poly.pdbx_seq_one_letter_code
_entity_poly.pdbx_strand_id
1 'polypeptide(L)'
;MANIDNKEQTELDQQDMEDVEDVEEEETGEEANSKARQLTAQMMQNPQVLAALQERLDDLVGTPTGYIESLPKVVKRRVNALKNLQVKCAQIEAKFYEEVHELERKYAALYQPFFEKRSDIINASYEPTEEECEWKVDEEEDIAEDLKEKAKLEEEKKDEEKEDPKGIPEFWLTVFKNVDLLSDMVQEHDEPILKHLKDIKVKFSEAGQPMNFMLEFHFEPNEFFTNELLTKTYKMRSEPDESDPFSFDGPEIMGCTGCLIDWKKGKNVTLKTIKKKQKHKGRGTVRTVTKTVPNDSFFNFFSPPEVPENGELDDDAEAILTADFEIGHFLRERIIPRSVLYFTGEAIEDDDDDEGEEEADEDHDPDFDPKV
;
A
#
# COMPACT_ATOMS: atom_id res chain seq x y z
N MET A 1 -39.04 -23.60 -44.49
CA MET A 1 -39.87 -24.48 -43.62
C MET A 1 -39.84 -23.86 -42.23
N ALA A 2 -40.80 -22.95 -41.98
CA ALA A 2 -41.84 -23.04 -40.95
C ALA A 2 -41.29 -22.71 -39.55
N ASN A 3 -41.29 -21.45 -39.09
CA ASN A 3 -42.41 -20.66 -38.51
C ASN A 3 -43.30 -21.45 -37.53
N ILE A 4 -43.42 -20.94 -36.29
CA ILE A 4 -44.66 -20.66 -35.56
C ILE A 4 -44.33 -19.89 -34.27
N ASP A 5 -44.81 -18.65 -34.22
CA ASP A 5 -45.06 -17.81 -33.03
C ASP A 5 -46.14 -18.44 -32.14
N ASN A 6 -46.13 -18.17 -30.83
CA ASN A 6 -47.41 -17.91 -30.17
C ASN A 6 -47.28 -16.92 -29.00
N LYS A 7 -48.02 -15.83 -29.15
CA LYS A 7 -48.19 -14.70 -28.25
C LYS A 7 -49.68 -14.70 -27.98
N GLU A 8 -50.13 -14.99 -26.76
CA GLU A 8 -51.52 -14.72 -26.38
C GLU A 8 -51.59 -14.00 -25.04
N GLN A 9 -52.39 -12.95 -25.12
CA GLN A 9 -52.69 -11.89 -24.19
C GLN A 9 -54.16 -12.11 -23.82
N THR A 10 -54.52 -12.07 -22.54
CA THR A 10 -55.92 -12.09 -22.10
C THR A 10 -56.09 -11.09 -20.95
N GLU A 11 -56.71 -9.97 -21.27
CA GLU A 11 -57.40 -9.06 -20.35
C GLU A 11 -58.86 -9.53 -20.15
N LEU A 12 -59.51 -8.93 -19.14
CA LEU A 12 -60.91 -9.07 -18.63
C LEU A 12 -61.01 -10.08 -17.47
N ASP A 13 -61.55 -9.78 -16.28
CA ASP A 13 -62.58 -8.79 -15.90
C ASP A 13 -62.49 -8.41 -14.40
N GLN A 14 -62.89 -7.17 -14.08
CA GLN A 14 -63.24 -6.70 -12.72
C GLN A 14 -64.76 -6.83 -12.53
N GLN A 15 -65.21 -7.63 -11.55
CA GLN A 15 -66.31 -7.35 -10.60
C GLN A 15 -66.76 -8.64 -9.88
N ASP A 16 -67.20 -8.44 -8.63
CA ASP A 16 -67.91 -9.35 -7.72
C ASP A 16 -67.08 -10.30 -6.83
N MET A 17 -66.78 -9.83 -5.60
CA MET A 17 -67.53 -10.28 -4.42
C MET A 17 -67.13 -9.47 -3.17
N GLU A 18 -68.10 -8.69 -2.68
CA GLU A 18 -68.19 -8.22 -1.30
C GLU A 18 -68.44 -9.39 -0.33
N ASP A 19 -68.30 -9.11 0.97
CA ASP A 19 -68.49 -9.96 2.16
C ASP A 19 -67.30 -10.78 2.66
N VAL A 20 -66.49 -10.17 3.55
CA VAL A 20 -65.92 -10.87 4.70
C VAL A 20 -66.09 -10.01 5.95
N GLU A 21 -66.69 -10.63 6.94
CA GLU A 21 -67.21 -10.13 8.21
C GLU A 21 -66.15 -9.45 9.12
N ASP A 22 -66.59 -8.39 9.81
CA ASP A 22 -65.89 -7.74 10.92
C ASP A 22 -65.58 -8.74 12.04
N VAL A 23 -64.31 -8.84 12.42
CA VAL A 23 -63.88 -9.46 13.67
C VAL A 23 -63.34 -8.35 14.56
N GLU A 24 -64.09 -8.05 15.62
CA GLU A 24 -63.72 -7.11 16.68
C GLU A 24 -62.42 -7.58 17.39
N GLU A 25 -61.33 -6.81 17.26
CA GLU A 25 -60.15 -6.95 18.12
C GLU A 25 -60.30 -6.05 19.36
N GLU A 26 -60.23 -6.64 20.55
CA GLU A 26 -60.32 -5.96 21.84
C GLU A 26 -59.17 -4.96 22.06
N GLU A 27 -59.53 -3.68 22.23
CA GLU A 27 -58.68 -2.58 22.71
C GLU A 27 -58.24 -2.81 24.17
N THR A 28 -56.96 -3.04 24.45
CA THR A 28 -56.36 -2.67 25.76
C THR A 28 -54.88 -2.23 25.74
N GLY A 29 -54.24 -2.02 24.58
CA GLY A 29 -52.78 -1.78 24.51
C GLY A 29 -52.27 -0.45 23.93
N GLU A 30 -53.09 0.32 23.22
CA GLU A 30 -52.58 1.35 22.30
C GLU A 30 -52.28 2.72 22.93
N GLU A 31 -52.99 3.12 23.99
CA GLU A 31 -52.83 4.46 24.57
C GLU A 31 -51.46 4.71 25.21
N ALA A 32 -50.86 3.70 25.85
CA ALA A 32 -49.57 3.85 26.53
C ALA A 32 -48.40 3.98 25.53
N ASN A 33 -48.49 3.28 24.40
CA ASN A 33 -47.48 3.32 23.32
C ASN A 33 -47.60 4.60 22.48
N SER A 34 -48.83 5.08 22.27
CA SER A 34 -49.12 6.38 21.67
C SER A 34 -48.54 7.53 22.50
N LYS A 35 -48.81 7.58 23.81
CA LYS A 35 -48.29 8.64 24.70
C LYS A 35 -46.77 8.63 24.81
N ALA A 36 -46.12 7.46 24.84
CA ALA A 36 -44.67 7.35 24.86
C ALA A 36 -44.02 7.83 23.54
N ARG A 37 -44.62 7.51 22.39
CA ARG A 37 -44.18 8.02 21.08
C ARG A 37 -44.39 9.53 20.96
N GLN A 38 -45.52 10.05 21.45
CA GLN A 38 -45.85 11.47 21.41
C GLN A 38 -44.94 12.29 22.33
N LEU A 39 -44.60 11.74 23.51
CA LEU A 39 -43.63 12.33 24.43
C LEU A 39 -42.22 12.32 23.85
N THR A 40 -41.80 11.21 23.21
CA THR A 40 -40.50 11.12 22.53
C THR A 40 -40.40 12.11 21.36
N ALA A 41 -41.48 12.26 20.57
CA ALA A 41 -41.57 13.24 19.50
C ALA A 41 -41.52 14.69 20.02
N GLN A 42 -42.19 14.99 21.14
CA GLN A 42 -42.10 16.30 21.79
C GLN A 42 -40.70 16.60 22.35
N MET A 43 -40.01 15.59 22.89
CA MET A 43 -38.63 15.75 23.37
C MET A 43 -37.64 15.98 22.23
N MET A 44 -37.85 15.36 21.07
CA MET A 44 -37.06 15.60 19.84
C MET A 44 -37.40 16.90 19.12
N GLN A 45 -38.48 17.59 19.49
CA GLN A 45 -38.84 18.92 18.97
C GLN A 45 -38.34 20.07 19.87
N ASN A 46 -37.81 19.76 21.05
CA ASN A 46 -37.29 20.77 21.97
C ASN A 46 -35.81 21.08 21.61
N PRO A 47 -35.49 22.30 21.13
CA PRO A 47 -34.14 22.66 20.71
C PRO A 47 -33.11 22.55 21.82
N GLN A 48 -33.50 22.74 23.09
CA GLN A 48 -32.59 22.60 24.23
C GLN A 48 -32.28 21.13 24.57
N VAL A 49 -33.22 20.22 24.31
CA VAL A 49 -33.00 18.77 24.51
C VAL A 49 -32.17 18.20 23.38
N LEU A 50 -32.42 18.63 22.14
CA LEU A 50 -31.56 18.30 21.01
C LEU A 50 -30.15 18.88 21.20
N ALA A 51 -30.02 20.14 21.62
CA ALA A 51 -28.73 20.75 21.91
C ALA A 51 -28.01 20.04 23.07
N ALA A 52 -28.69 19.64 24.14
CA ALA A 52 -28.08 18.88 25.24
C ALA A 52 -27.74 17.43 24.85
N LEU A 53 -28.46 16.82 23.90
CA LEU A 53 -28.08 15.54 23.30
C LEU A 53 -26.87 15.72 22.37
N GLN A 54 -26.85 16.79 21.57
CA GLN A 54 -25.77 17.14 20.64
C GLN A 54 -24.48 17.45 21.41
N GLU A 55 -24.55 18.25 22.47
CA GLU A 55 -23.43 18.59 23.37
C GLU A 55 -22.88 17.33 24.06
N ARG A 56 -23.75 16.41 24.48
CA ARG A 56 -23.33 15.09 24.99
C ARG A 56 -22.78 14.14 23.93
N LEU A 57 -23.18 14.29 22.67
CA LEU A 57 -22.65 13.50 21.56
C LEU A 57 -21.28 14.06 21.10
N ASP A 58 -21.11 15.38 21.12
CA ASP A 58 -19.85 16.08 20.82
C ASP A 58 -18.78 15.78 21.89
N ASP A 59 -19.16 15.74 23.18
CA ASP A 59 -18.28 15.31 24.28
C ASP A 59 -17.85 13.81 24.19
N LEU A 60 -18.50 13.03 23.32
CA LEU A 60 -18.30 11.59 23.16
C LEU A 60 -17.53 11.22 21.89
N VAL A 61 -17.15 12.21 21.08
CA VAL A 61 -16.26 12.00 19.94
C VAL A 61 -14.87 11.66 20.48
N GLY A 62 -14.44 10.41 20.31
CA GLY A 62 -13.08 9.96 20.64
C GLY A 62 -12.87 9.29 22.00
N THR A 63 -13.90 9.14 22.85
CA THR A 63 -13.80 8.32 24.07
C THR A 63 -14.81 7.16 24.06
N PRO A 64 -14.36 5.89 24.11
CA PRO A 64 -15.29 4.79 24.20
C PRO A 64 -15.92 4.77 25.61
N THR A 65 -17.22 4.45 25.65
CA THR A 65 -17.92 3.80 26.78
C THR A 65 -18.53 4.63 27.94
N GLY A 66 -19.22 5.73 27.66
CA GLY A 66 -20.28 6.23 28.57
C GLY A 66 -21.68 6.01 27.98
N TYR A 67 -21.88 6.53 26.77
CA TYR A 67 -23.17 6.53 26.09
C TYR A 67 -23.64 5.12 25.72
N ILE A 68 -22.79 4.33 25.05
CA ILE A 68 -23.12 2.97 24.62
C ILE A 68 -23.51 2.09 25.83
N GLU A 69 -22.82 2.27 26.96
CA GLU A 69 -23.14 1.56 28.21
C GLU A 69 -24.47 1.99 28.81
N SER A 70 -24.84 3.27 28.68
CA SER A 70 -26.11 3.83 29.15
C SER A 70 -27.31 3.43 28.28
N LEU A 71 -27.08 2.90 27.06
CA LEU A 71 -28.17 2.54 26.13
C LEU A 71 -29.09 1.45 26.71
N PRO A 72 -30.42 1.55 26.50
CA PRO A 72 -31.36 0.50 26.89
C PRO A 72 -31.00 -0.86 26.26
N LYS A 73 -31.33 -1.95 26.95
CA LYS A 73 -31.07 -3.34 26.48
C LYS A 73 -31.61 -3.58 25.06
N VAL A 74 -32.77 -3.01 24.73
CA VAL A 74 -33.38 -3.13 23.40
C VAL A 74 -32.51 -2.47 22.32
N VAL A 75 -31.92 -1.31 22.62
CA VAL A 75 -31.02 -0.62 21.70
C VAL A 75 -29.70 -1.38 21.57
N LYS A 76 -29.10 -1.83 22.67
CA LYS A 76 -27.89 -2.69 22.64
C LYS A 76 -28.09 -3.95 21.80
N ARG A 77 -29.25 -4.60 21.87
CA ARG A 77 -29.60 -5.74 21.01
C ARG A 77 -29.61 -5.37 19.53
N ARG A 78 -30.11 -4.19 19.16
CA ARG A 78 -30.08 -3.69 17.78
C ARG A 78 -28.64 -3.43 17.33
N VAL A 79 -27.82 -2.77 18.17
CA VAL A 79 -26.40 -2.54 17.88
C VAL A 79 -25.64 -3.86 17.68
N ASN A 80 -25.86 -4.87 18.53
CA ASN A 80 -25.25 -6.19 18.35
C ASN A 80 -25.71 -6.87 17.07
N ALA A 81 -26.98 -6.70 16.67
CA ALA A 81 -27.45 -7.20 15.37
C ALA A 81 -26.76 -6.49 14.20
N LEU A 82 -26.51 -5.17 14.30
CA LEU A 82 -25.74 -4.41 13.31
C LEU A 82 -24.28 -4.88 13.25
N LYS A 83 -23.63 -5.13 14.40
CA LYS A 83 -22.27 -5.71 14.44
C LYS A 83 -22.20 -7.07 13.73
N ASN A 84 -23.21 -7.92 13.91
CA ASN A 84 -23.28 -9.19 13.17
C ASN A 84 -23.45 -9.01 11.66
N LEU A 85 -24.13 -7.94 11.23
CA LEU A 85 -24.20 -7.60 9.80
C LEU A 85 -22.85 -7.09 9.30
N GLN A 86 -22.14 -6.29 10.08
CA GLN A 86 -20.81 -5.78 9.73
C GLN A 86 -19.81 -6.92 9.49
N VAL A 87 -19.81 -7.97 10.32
CA VAL A 87 -18.97 -9.16 10.08
C VAL A 87 -19.30 -9.85 8.74
N LYS A 88 -20.58 -9.88 8.35
CA LYS A 88 -20.97 -10.41 7.04
C LYS A 88 -20.50 -9.51 5.88
N CYS A 89 -20.48 -8.19 6.09
CA CYS A 89 -19.91 -7.26 5.11
C CYS A 89 -18.41 -7.55 4.93
N ALA A 90 -17.65 -7.67 6.02
CA ALA A 90 -16.22 -8.00 5.97
C ALA A 90 -15.96 -9.34 5.24
N GLN A 91 -16.82 -10.35 5.44
CA GLN A 91 -16.74 -11.62 4.69
C GLN A 91 -17.01 -11.48 3.18
N ILE A 92 -17.82 -10.50 2.77
CA ILE A 92 -18.05 -10.21 1.35
C ILE A 92 -16.87 -9.42 0.79
N GLU A 93 -16.34 -8.44 1.53
CA GLU A 93 -15.15 -7.68 1.17
C GLU A 93 -13.92 -8.59 1.01
N ALA A 94 -13.75 -9.58 1.88
CA ALA A 94 -12.71 -10.61 1.75
C ALA A 94 -12.75 -11.31 0.38
N LYS A 95 -13.95 -11.72 -0.07
CA LYS A 95 -14.13 -12.34 -1.40
C LYS A 95 -13.86 -11.37 -2.54
N PHE A 96 -14.26 -10.10 -2.38
CA PHE A 96 -13.93 -9.07 -3.35
C PHE A 96 -12.41 -8.97 -3.54
N TYR A 97 -11.64 -8.96 -2.45
CA TYR A 97 -10.19 -8.90 -2.53
C TYR A 97 -9.53 -10.19 -3.06
N GLU A 98 -10.12 -11.37 -2.82
CA GLU A 98 -9.71 -12.61 -3.47
C GLU A 98 -9.86 -12.51 -5.00
N GLU A 99 -10.99 -11.97 -5.48
CA GLU A 99 -11.25 -11.75 -6.91
C GLU A 99 -10.32 -10.66 -7.49
N VAL A 100 -10.04 -9.59 -6.75
CA VAL A 100 -9.05 -8.57 -7.14
C VAL A 100 -7.68 -9.22 -7.31
N HIS A 101 -7.27 -10.10 -6.40
CA HIS A 101 -5.99 -10.77 -6.52
C HIS A 101 -5.92 -11.74 -7.71
N GLU A 102 -7.02 -12.44 -8.02
CA GLU A 102 -7.14 -13.19 -9.27
C GLU A 102 -6.96 -12.29 -10.50
N LEU A 103 -7.54 -11.09 -10.46
CA LEU A 103 -7.39 -10.09 -11.51
C LEU A 103 -5.95 -9.60 -11.62
N GLU A 104 -5.29 -9.28 -10.50
CA GLU A 104 -3.87 -8.90 -10.45
C GLU A 104 -2.99 -9.96 -11.12
N ARG A 105 -3.20 -11.24 -10.80
CA ARG A 105 -2.44 -12.34 -11.44
C ARG A 105 -2.65 -12.39 -12.95
N LYS A 106 -3.89 -12.20 -13.40
CA LYS A 106 -4.22 -12.18 -14.83
C LYS A 106 -3.49 -11.03 -15.54
N TYR A 107 -3.51 -9.82 -14.98
CA TYR A 107 -2.87 -8.66 -15.60
C TYR A 107 -1.34 -8.67 -15.44
N ALA A 108 -0.80 -9.26 -14.37
CA ALA A 108 0.64 -9.47 -14.23
C ALA A 108 1.21 -10.28 -15.40
N ALA A 109 0.50 -11.31 -15.87
CA ALA A 109 0.90 -12.07 -17.05
C ALA A 109 0.86 -11.24 -18.35
N LEU A 110 -0.02 -10.23 -18.44
CA LEU A 110 -0.08 -9.31 -19.58
C LEU A 110 1.04 -8.26 -19.53
N TYR A 111 1.46 -7.84 -18.34
CA TYR A 111 2.58 -6.92 -18.16
C TYR A 111 3.93 -7.60 -18.34
N GLN A 112 4.02 -8.89 -18.06
CA GLN A 112 5.28 -9.64 -18.06
C GLN A 112 6.11 -9.47 -19.35
N PRO A 113 5.56 -9.56 -20.58
CA PRO A 113 6.34 -9.35 -21.80
C PRO A 113 6.95 -7.94 -21.89
N PHE A 114 6.26 -6.91 -21.38
CA PHE A 114 6.77 -5.54 -21.38
C PHE A 114 7.91 -5.37 -20.36
N PHE A 115 7.78 -5.97 -19.18
CA PHE A 115 8.86 -5.93 -18.17
C PHE A 115 10.08 -6.76 -18.59
N GLU A 116 9.87 -7.89 -19.27
CA GLU A 116 10.96 -8.67 -19.88
C GLU A 116 11.67 -7.85 -20.96
N LYS A 117 10.93 -7.21 -21.87
CA LYS A 117 11.51 -6.33 -22.89
C LYS A 117 12.24 -5.13 -22.28
N ARG A 118 11.69 -4.53 -21.22
CA ARG A 118 12.38 -3.47 -20.45
C ARG A 118 13.72 -3.97 -19.90
N SER A 119 13.72 -5.17 -19.29
CA SER A 119 14.96 -5.79 -18.80
C SER A 119 15.96 -6.01 -19.94
N ASP A 120 15.50 -6.48 -21.11
CA ASP A 120 16.38 -6.70 -22.26
C ASP A 120 17.03 -5.39 -22.75
N ILE A 121 16.28 -4.28 -22.75
CA ILE A 121 16.79 -2.93 -23.08
C ILE A 121 17.80 -2.46 -22.04
N ILE A 122 17.43 -2.49 -20.74
CA ILE A 122 18.30 -2.05 -19.63
C ILE A 122 19.64 -2.80 -19.68
N ASN A 123 19.63 -4.07 -20.03
CA ASN A 123 20.82 -4.92 -20.02
C ASN A 123 21.52 -5.02 -21.40
N ALA A 124 21.12 -4.23 -22.40
CA ALA A 124 21.62 -4.32 -23.79
C ALA A 124 21.60 -5.74 -24.40
N SER A 125 20.60 -6.52 -24.02
CA SER A 125 20.26 -7.78 -24.71
C SER A 125 19.36 -7.54 -25.93
N TYR A 126 18.71 -6.37 -25.98
CA TYR A 126 17.93 -5.87 -27.10
C TYR A 126 18.22 -4.37 -27.29
N GLU A 127 18.50 -3.97 -28.53
CA GLU A 127 18.66 -2.56 -28.90
C GLU A 127 17.35 -2.05 -29.51
N PRO A 128 16.74 -0.99 -28.94
CA PRO A 128 15.51 -0.40 -29.49
C PRO A 128 15.66 0.08 -30.94
N THR A 129 14.61 -0.07 -31.72
CA THR A 129 14.52 0.51 -33.07
C THR A 129 14.13 1.99 -33.00
N GLU A 130 14.44 2.78 -34.04
CA GLU A 130 14.04 4.20 -34.11
C GLU A 130 12.53 4.38 -33.86
N GLU A 131 11.70 3.50 -34.42
CA GLU A 131 10.24 3.52 -34.24
C GLU A 131 9.78 3.25 -32.79
N GLU A 132 10.59 2.56 -31.98
CA GLU A 132 10.31 2.27 -30.57
C GLU A 132 10.77 3.40 -29.64
N CYS A 133 11.75 4.19 -30.07
CA CYS A 133 12.19 5.40 -29.38
C CYS A 133 11.25 6.59 -29.65
N GLU A 134 10.49 6.55 -30.74
CA GLU A 134 9.48 7.56 -31.04
C GLU A 134 8.22 7.35 -30.19
N TRP A 135 7.89 8.36 -29.39
CA TRP A 135 6.62 8.40 -28.67
C TRP A 135 5.45 8.56 -29.67
N LYS A 136 4.75 7.47 -29.96
CA LYS A 136 3.55 7.47 -30.81
C LYS A 136 2.34 7.80 -29.95
N VAL A 137 1.79 9.00 -30.13
CA VAL A 137 0.47 9.36 -29.56
C VAL A 137 -0.59 8.85 -30.53
N ASP A 138 -1.48 7.99 -30.06
CA ASP A 138 -2.65 7.60 -30.84
C ASP A 138 -3.46 8.86 -31.17
N GLU A 139 -3.89 9.01 -32.43
CA GLU A 139 -4.55 10.23 -32.92
C GLU A 139 -5.88 10.55 -32.20
N GLU A 140 -6.40 9.61 -31.39
CA GLU A 140 -7.64 9.76 -30.60
C GLU A 140 -7.41 10.23 -29.14
N GLU A 141 -6.17 10.29 -28.65
CA GLU A 141 -5.87 10.77 -27.29
C GLU A 141 -5.28 12.20 -27.33
N ASP A 142 -6.08 13.18 -26.85
CA ASP A 142 -5.64 14.56 -26.58
C ASP A 142 -4.65 14.57 -25.39
N ILE A 143 -3.44 14.05 -25.58
CA ILE A 143 -2.35 14.16 -24.61
C ILE A 143 -1.70 15.55 -24.77
N ALA A 144 -1.65 16.32 -23.68
CA ALA A 144 -1.07 17.67 -23.66
C ALA A 144 0.35 17.69 -24.26
N GLU A 145 0.66 18.70 -25.08
CA GLU A 145 1.98 18.85 -25.72
C GLU A 145 3.12 18.84 -24.70
N ASP A 146 2.86 19.35 -23.49
CA ASP A 146 3.81 19.37 -22.37
C ASP A 146 4.29 17.96 -21.94
N LEU A 147 3.43 16.94 -22.02
CA LEU A 147 3.81 15.55 -21.74
C LEU A 147 4.68 14.95 -22.86
N LYS A 148 4.48 15.40 -24.11
CA LYS A 148 5.30 14.98 -25.25
C LYS A 148 6.69 15.60 -25.23
N GLU A 149 6.82 16.80 -24.67
CA GLU A 149 8.13 17.43 -24.45
C GLU A 149 8.88 16.80 -23.27
N LYS A 150 8.21 16.54 -22.13
CA LYS A 150 8.84 15.87 -20.96
C LYS A 150 9.34 14.46 -21.26
N ALA A 151 8.60 13.69 -22.08
CA ALA A 151 8.99 12.33 -22.45
C ALA A 151 10.21 12.25 -23.39
N LYS A 152 10.64 13.35 -24.02
CA LYS A 152 11.83 13.38 -24.89
C LYS A 152 13.07 13.74 -24.08
N LEU A 153 14.02 12.81 -24.01
CA LEU A 153 15.36 13.14 -23.54
C LEU A 153 16.07 13.99 -24.62
N GLU A 154 16.57 15.18 -24.26
CA GLU A 154 17.28 16.06 -25.19
C GLU A 154 18.54 15.38 -25.75
N GLU A 155 18.66 15.29 -27.08
CA GLU A 155 19.90 14.92 -27.75
C GLU A 155 20.91 16.08 -27.67
N GLU A 156 21.61 16.23 -26.55
CA GLU A 156 22.82 17.07 -26.54
C GLU A 156 23.85 16.45 -27.49
N LYS A 157 24.09 17.09 -28.64
CA LYS A 157 25.25 16.80 -29.49
C LYS A 157 26.54 17.09 -28.72
N LYS A 158 27.07 16.08 -28.03
CA LYS A 158 28.47 16.03 -27.61
C LYS A 158 29.14 14.81 -28.22
N ASP A 159 29.89 15.07 -29.29
CA ASP A 159 31.06 14.27 -29.66
C ASP A 159 32.04 14.27 -28.48
N GLU A 160 32.36 13.09 -27.94
CA GLU A 160 33.69 12.72 -27.46
C GLU A 160 33.65 11.22 -27.12
N GLU A 161 34.65 10.47 -27.64
CA GLU A 161 34.88 9.04 -27.44
C GLU A 161 34.49 8.54 -26.04
N LYS A 162 33.24 8.06 -25.89
CA LYS A 162 32.82 7.27 -24.74
C LYS A 162 32.61 5.86 -25.25
N GLU A 163 33.20 4.89 -24.56
CA GLU A 163 32.88 3.48 -24.74
C GLU A 163 31.37 3.36 -24.89
N ASP A 164 30.92 2.71 -25.97
CA ASP A 164 29.53 2.38 -26.21
C ASP A 164 28.99 1.64 -24.96
N PRO A 165 28.25 2.34 -24.07
CA PRO A 165 27.92 1.79 -22.77
C PRO A 165 26.93 0.66 -22.99
N LYS A 166 27.21 -0.52 -22.43
CA LYS A 166 26.30 -1.65 -22.54
C LYS A 166 25.05 -1.41 -21.69
N GLY A 167 23.95 -1.10 -22.36
CA GLY A 167 22.64 -0.98 -21.74
C GLY A 167 22.47 0.37 -21.06
N ILE A 168 21.69 0.40 -19.98
CA ILE A 168 21.48 1.58 -19.15
C ILE A 168 22.22 1.37 -17.83
N PRO A 169 23.45 1.90 -17.66
CA PRO A 169 24.23 1.69 -16.46
C PRO A 169 23.51 2.18 -15.22
N GLU A 170 23.65 1.41 -14.13
CA GLU A 170 23.15 1.80 -12.80
C GLU A 170 21.64 2.07 -12.73
N PHE A 171 20.84 1.60 -13.70
CA PHE A 171 19.39 1.88 -13.79
C PHE A 171 18.65 1.72 -12.45
N TRP A 172 18.73 0.53 -11.83
CA TRP A 172 18.05 0.27 -10.57
C TRP A 172 18.69 1.00 -9.38
N LEU A 173 20.01 1.23 -9.40
CA LEU A 173 20.66 2.02 -8.35
C LEU A 173 20.18 3.48 -8.41
N THR A 174 20.05 4.05 -9.60
CA THR A 174 19.48 5.40 -9.79
C THR A 174 18.03 5.46 -9.33
N VAL A 175 17.20 4.46 -9.68
CA VAL A 175 15.83 4.36 -9.15
C VAL A 175 15.80 4.35 -7.62
N PHE A 176 16.70 3.60 -6.98
CA PHE A 176 16.78 3.55 -5.52
C PHE A 176 17.19 4.90 -4.91
N LYS A 177 18.10 5.63 -5.55
CA LYS A 177 18.56 6.93 -5.08
C LYS A 177 17.54 8.06 -5.27
N ASN A 178 16.69 7.95 -6.29
CA ASN A 178 15.66 8.93 -6.60
C ASN A 178 14.41 8.79 -5.73
N VAL A 179 14.33 7.75 -4.90
CA VAL A 179 13.15 7.43 -4.10
C VAL A 179 13.57 7.48 -2.63
N ASP A 180 13.09 8.48 -1.89
CA ASP A 180 13.54 8.73 -0.51
C ASP A 180 13.44 7.50 0.39
N LEU A 181 12.29 6.82 0.37
CA LEU A 181 12.06 5.59 1.14
C LEU A 181 13.11 4.49 0.86
N LEU A 182 13.57 4.37 -0.39
CA LEU A 182 14.59 3.37 -0.75
C LEU A 182 16.01 3.89 -0.55
N SER A 183 16.23 5.18 -0.79
CA SER A 183 17.52 5.86 -0.64
C SER A 183 18.01 5.78 0.80
N ASP A 184 17.11 5.99 1.78
CA ASP A 184 17.39 5.88 3.21
C ASP A 184 17.89 4.49 3.63
N MET A 185 17.51 3.44 2.91
CA MET A 185 17.98 2.07 3.16
C MET A 185 19.39 1.82 2.61
N VAL A 186 19.81 2.56 1.58
CA VAL A 186 21.04 2.28 0.83
C VAL A 186 22.23 2.99 1.45
N GLN A 187 23.22 2.21 1.88
CA GLN A 187 24.46 2.75 2.42
C GLN A 187 25.54 2.85 1.32
N GLU A 188 26.56 3.70 1.53
CA GLU A 188 27.65 3.91 0.56
C GLU A 188 28.34 2.60 0.11
N HIS A 189 28.40 1.61 1.00
CA HIS A 189 29.03 0.31 0.73
C HIS A 189 28.12 -0.68 0.00
N ASP A 190 26.81 -0.40 -0.09
CA ASP A 190 25.83 -1.17 -0.83
C ASP A 190 25.82 -0.79 -2.31
N GLU A 191 26.10 0.48 -2.64
CA GLU A 191 26.06 0.98 -4.02
C GLU A 191 26.89 0.15 -5.00
N PRO A 192 28.16 -0.24 -4.72
CA PRO A 192 28.95 -1.05 -5.63
C PRO A 192 28.33 -2.43 -5.91
N ILE A 193 27.48 -2.92 -5.00
CA ILE A 193 26.77 -4.19 -5.14
C ILE A 193 25.50 -3.99 -5.98
N LEU A 194 24.75 -2.92 -5.71
CA LEU A 194 23.55 -2.56 -6.47
C LEU A 194 23.83 -2.19 -7.93
N LYS A 195 25.05 -1.77 -8.27
CA LYS A 195 25.47 -1.63 -9.68
C LYS A 195 25.38 -2.93 -10.49
N HIS A 196 25.37 -4.09 -9.82
CA HIS A 196 25.21 -5.39 -10.45
C HIS A 196 23.76 -5.87 -10.53
N LEU A 197 22.79 -5.08 -10.05
CA LEU A 197 21.37 -5.38 -10.11
C LEU A 197 20.83 -5.16 -11.53
N LYS A 198 20.38 -6.24 -12.15
CA LYS A 198 19.90 -6.26 -13.55
C LYS A 198 18.41 -6.03 -13.67
N ASP A 199 17.63 -6.61 -12.76
CA ASP A 199 16.18 -6.54 -12.80
C ASP A 199 15.56 -6.76 -11.42
N ILE A 200 14.38 -6.17 -11.21
CA ILE A 200 13.52 -6.43 -10.06
C ILE A 200 12.17 -6.88 -10.60
N LYS A 201 11.75 -8.10 -10.24
CA LYS A 201 10.49 -8.69 -10.67
C LYS A 201 9.58 -8.95 -9.48
N VAL A 202 8.28 -8.94 -9.74
CA VAL A 202 7.26 -9.45 -8.81
C VAL A 202 6.65 -10.73 -9.35
N LYS A 203 6.54 -11.75 -8.50
CA LYS A 203 5.86 -13.02 -8.78
C LYS A 203 4.76 -13.24 -7.77
N PHE A 204 3.56 -13.54 -8.25
CA PHE A 204 2.42 -13.88 -7.40
C PHE A 204 2.34 -15.39 -7.20
N SER A 205 1.74 -15.80 -6.08
CA SER A 205 1.38 -17.19 -5.82
C SER A 205 0.50 -17.78 -6.91
N GLU A 206 0.66 -19.07 -7.19
CA GLU A 206 -0.20 -19.77 -8.15
C GLU A 206 -1.65 -19.87 -7.65
N ALA A 207 -2.59 -20.07 -8.58
CA ALA A 207 -3.99 -20.25 -8.24
C ALA A 207 -4.18 -21.45 -7.29
N GLY A 208 -4.89 -21.22 -6.18
CA GLY A 208 -5.14 -22.23 -5.14
C GLY A 208 -4.03 -22.37 -4.10
N GLN A 209 -2.93 -21.62 -4.21
CA GLN A 209 -1.94 -21.47 -3.13
C GLN A 209 -2.30 -20.29 -2.22
N PRO A 210 -1.79 -20.26 -0.97
CA PRO A 210 -1.96 -19.11 -0.09
C PRO A 210 -1.43 -17.83 -0.75
N MET A 211 -2.21 -16.76 -0.65
CA MET A 211 -1.90 -15.45 -1.22
C MET A 211 -0.51 -15.00 -0.78
N ASN A 212 0.40 -14.84 -1.74
CA ASN A 212 1.69 -14.24 -1.50
C ASN A 212 2.20 -13.56 -2.76
N PHE A 213 3.16 -12.65 -2.56
CA PHE A 213 4.00 -12.17 -3.64
C PHE A 213 5.47 -12.26 -3.25
N MET A 214 6.31 -12.45 -4.25
CA MET A 214 7.75 -12.55 -4.13
C MET A 214 8.40 -11.47 -4.98
N LEU A 215 9.24 -10.66 -4.37
CA LEU A 215 10.17 -9.78 -5.04
C LEU A 215 11.44 -10.56 -5.37
N GLU A 216 11.84 -10.52 -6.64
CA GLU A 216 13.02 -11.19 -7.18
C GLU A 216 14.01 -10.13 -7.65
N PHE A 217 15.20 -10.11 -7.04
CA PHE A 217 16.29 -9.21 -7.38
C PHE A 217 17.35 -10.01 -8.15
N HIS A 218 17.46 -9.76 -9.45
CA HIS A 218 18.33 -10.48 -10.36
C HIS A 218 19.68 -9.78 -10.46
N PHE A 219 20.74 -10.41 -9.98
CA PHE A 219 22.10 -9.89 -10.02
C PHE A 219 22.94 -10.61 -11.07
N GLU A 220 23.83 -9.86 -11.70
CA GLU A 220 24.87 -10.47 -12.49
C GLU A 220 25.99 -11.07 -11.63
N PRO A 221 26.82 -11.97 -12.19
CA PRO A 221 28.00 -12.47 -11.52
C PRO A 221 28.89 -11.31 -11.03
N ASN A 222 28.98 -11.14 -9.72
CA ASN A 222 29.67 -10.02 -9.07
C ASN A 222 30.72 -10.51 -8.08
N GLU A 223 31.52 -9.61 -7.49
CA GLU A 223 32.58 -9.98 -6.54
C GLU A 223 32.14 -10.11 -5.07
N PHE A 224 30.86 -9.86 -4.76
CA PHE A 224 30.36 -9.74 -3.40
C PHE A 224 29.70 -11.01 -2.87
N PHE A 225 28.84 -11.64 -3.66
CA PHE A 225 28.16 -12.91 -3.32
C PHE A 225 28.08 -13.83 -4.55
N THR A 226 27.63 -15.07 -4.36
CA THR A 226 27.47 -16.05 -5.46
C THR A 226 26.05 -16.17 -5.98
N ASN A 227 25.06 -15.62 -5.28
CA ASN A 227 23.67 -15.63 -5.71
C ASN A 227 23.50 -14.82 -7.00
N GLU A 228 22.76 -15.37 -7.96
CA GLU A 228 22.27 -14.64 -9.14
C GLU A 228 20.87 -14.07 -8.88
N LEU A 229 20.18 -14.57 -7.86
CA LEU A 229 18.83 -14.19 -7.49
C LEU A 229 18.72 -14.08 -5.97
N LEU A 230 18.31 -12.91 -5.48
CA LEU A 230 17.88 -12.70 -4.10
C LEU A 230 16.35 -12.54 -4.08
N THR A 231 15.70 -13.19 -3.12
CA THR A 231 14.22 -13.22 -3.04
C THR A 231 13.72 -12.70 -1.71
N LYS A 232 12.61 -11.97 -1.75
CA LYS A 232 11.85 -11.56 -0.58
C LYS A 232 10.39 -11.92 -0.80
N THR A 233 9.82 -12.74 0.07
CA THR A 233 8.43 -13.20 -0.03
C THR A 233 7.58 -12.60 1.06
N TYR A 234 6.41 -12.11 0.70
CA TYR A 234 5.40 -11.56 1.61
C TYR A 234 4.15 -12.44 1.57
N LYS A 235 3.76 -12.95 2.73
CA LYS A 235 2.53 -13.73 2.90
C LYS A 235 1.40 -12.77 3.18
N MET A 236 0.29 -12.90 2.45
CA MET A 236 -0.86 -12.04 2.59
C MET A 236 -2.07 -12.83 3.09
N ARG A 237 -3.00 -12.12 3.74
CA ARG A 237 -4.31 -12.64 4.13
C ARG A 237 -5.38 -11.67 3.67
N SER A 238 -6.42 -12.20 3.04
CA SER A 238 -7.64 -11.48 2.65
C SER A 238 -8.85 -11.81 3.53
N GLU A 239 -8.73 -12.78 4.44
CA GLU A 239 -9.79 -13.18 5.36
C GLU A 239 -9.76 -12.33 6.65
N PRO A 240 -10.91 -11.89 7.18
CA PRO A 240 -10.99 -11.20 8.47
C PRO A 240 -10.48 -12.09 9.61
N ASP A 241 -9.83 -11.50 10.60
CA ASP A 241 -9.40 -12.27 11.79
C ASP A 241 -10.62 -12.75 12.59
N GLU A 242 -10.65 -14.03 13.00
CA GLU A 242 -11.77 -14.56 13.79
C GLU A 242 -11.86 -13.94 15.19
N SER A 243 -10.71 -13.51 15.74
CA SER A 243 -10.61 -12.88 17.06
C SER A 243 -10.92 -11.37 17.02
N ASP A 244 -10.67 -10.71 15.89
CA ASP A 244 -11.05 -9.31 15.66
C ASP A 244 -11.54 -9.07 14.21
N PRO A 245 -12.77 -9.49 13.87
CA PRO A 245 -13.27 -9.38 12.49
C PRO A 245 -13.59 -7.92 12.09
N PHE A 246 -13.52 -6.97 13.01
CA PHE A 246 -13.80 -5.56 12.75
C PHE A 246 -12.55 -4.76 12.37
N SER A 247 -11.35 -5.34 12.54
CA SER A 247 -10.09 -4.72 12.12
C SER A 247 -9.80 -4.89 10.63
N PHE A 248 -10.57 -5.72 9.92
CA PHE A 248 -10.36 -6.01 8.50
C PHE A 248 -10.57 -4.76 7.63
N ASP A 249 -9.51 -4.31 6.96
CA ASP A 249 -9.52 -3.18 6.01
C ASP A 249 -8.96 -3.57 4.63
N GLY A 250 -8.94 -4.88 4.34
CA GLY A 250 -8.44 -5.44 3.09
C GLY A 250 -7.25 -6.38 3.27
N PRO A 251 -6.52 -6.70 2.18
CA PRO A 251 -5.42 -7.64 2.21
C PRO A 251 -4.24 -7.09 3.00
N GLU A 252 -3.82 -7.84 4.01
CA GLU A 252 -2.71 -7.45 4.88
C GLU A 252 -1.52 -8.40 4.72
N ILE A 253 -0.33 -7.84 4.86
CA ILE A 253 0.91 -8.63 4.94
C ILE A 253 1.01 -9.22 6.34
N MET A 254 0.92 -10.54 6.44
CA MET A 254 0.98 -11.28 7.71
C MET A 254 2.41 -11.62 8.14
N GLY A 255 3.36 -11.47 7.23
CA GLY A 255 4.75 -11.84 7.50
C GLY A 255 5.56 -11.89 6.22
N CYS A 256 6.88 -11.81 6.38
CA CYS A 256 7.81 -11.87 5.28
C CYS A 256 8.95 -12.88 5.55
N THR A 257 9.55 -13.36 4.47
CA THR A 257 10.74 -14.21 4.51
C THR A 257 11.71 -13.76 3.45
N GLY A 258 12.95 -13.45 3.84
CA GLY A 258 14.02 -13.16 2.89
C GLY A 258 14.74 -14.42 2.41
N CYS A 259 15.97 -14.25 1.96
CA CYS A 259 16.83 -15.34 1.49
C CYS A 259 18.24 -15.21 2.06
N LEU A 260 18.93 -16.34 2.18
CA LEU A 260 20.33 -16.34 2.57
C LEU A 260 21.20 -15.77 1.44
N ILE A 261 22.02 -14.77 1.76
CA ILE A 261 23.03 -14.22 0.86
C ILE A 261 24.35 -14.96 1.08
N ASP A 262 24.84 -15.62 0.03
CA ASP A 262 26.10 -16.37 0.00
C ASP A 262 27.28 -15.44 -0.23
N TRP A 263 27.56 -14.62 0.79
CA TRP A 263 28.65 -13.64 0.77
C TRP A 263 30.01 -14.30 0.52
N LYS A 264 30.75 -13.76 -0.43
CA LYS A 264 32.16 -14.07 -0.64
C LYS A 264 32.98 -13.57 0.53
N LYS A 265 34.16 -14.19 0.72
CA LYS A 265 35.01 -13.95 1.88
C LYS A 265 35.37 -12.47 2.04
N GLY A 266 34.93 -11.87 3.15
CA GLY A 266 35.24 -10.48 3.50
C GLY A 266 34.42 -9.44 2.74
N LYS A 267 33.37 -9.86 2.02
CA LYS A 267 32.49 -8.99 1.25
C LYS A 267 31.10 -8.81 1.87
N ASN A 268 30.83 -9.45 3.00
CA ASN A 268 29.60 -9.26 3.75
C ASN A 268 29.55 -7.85 4.34
N VAL A 269 28.69 -7.01 3.76
CA VAL A 269 28.49 -5.62 4.17
C VAL A 269 27.49 -5.43 5.31
N THR A 270 26.65 -6.44 5.58
CA THR A 270 25.71 -6.43 6.72
C THR A 270 26.40 -6.62 8.07
N LEU A 271 27.73 -6.82 8.06
CA LEU A 271 28.53 -7.08 9.23
C LEU A 271 29.81 -6.22 9.24
N LYS A 272 30.08 -5.52 10.34
CA LYS A 272 31.33 -4.77 10.55
C LYS A 272 32.25 -5.45 11.54
N THR A 273 33.54 -5.44 11.22
CA THR A 273 34.58 -6.08 12.04
C THR A 273 35.27 -5.09 12.97
N ILE A 274 35.08 -5.25 14.28
CA ILE A 274 35.69 -4.40 15.32
C ILE A 274 36.86 -5.14 15.97
N LYS A 275 38.06 -4.54 15.95
CA LYS A 275 39.26 -5.07 16.61
C LYS A 275 39.38 -4.51 18.02
N LYS A 276 39.14 -5.33 19.05
CA LYS A 276 39.30 -4.95 20.45
C LYS A 276 40.62 -5.47 21.01
N LYS A 277 41.51 -4.56 21.43
CA LYS A 277 42.75 -4.93 22.12
C LYS A 277 42.43 -5.33 23.56
N GLN A 278 42.69 -6.59 23.91
CA GLN A 278 42.58 -7.09 25.28
C GLN A 278 43.99 -7.26 25.87
N LYS A 279 44.21 -6.65 27.04
CA LYS A 279 45.45 -6.83 27.81
C LYS A 279 45.23 -7.88 28.89
N HIS A 280 46.06 -8.93 28.90
CA HIS A 280 45.96 -9.96 29.93
C HIS A 280 46.40 -9.41 31.29
N LYS A 281 45.53 -9.48 32.30
CA LYS A 281 45.87 -9.13 33.69
C LYS A 281 46.91 -10.16 34.18
N GLY A 282 48.15 -9.73 34.40
CA GLY A 282 49.24 -10.57 34.93
C GLY A 282 50.43 -10.83 33.99
N ARG A 283 50.24 -10.95 32.67
CA ARG A 283 51.35 -11.30 31.73
C ARG A 283 51.82 -10.12 30.85
N GLY A 284 51.11 -8.99 30.89
CA GLY A 284 51.44 -7.79 30.10
C GLY A 284 51.20 -7.91 28.59
N THR A 285 50.99 -9.12 28.06
CA THR A 285 50.74 -9.39 26.65
C THR A 285 49.39 -8.83 26.20
N VAL A 286 49.39 -8.12 25.07
CA VAL A 286 48.19 -7.58 24.41
C VAL A 286 47.80 -8.52 23.27
N ARG A 287 46.57 -9.04 23.30
CA ARG A 287 45.96 -9.79 22.20
C ARG A 287 44.91 -8.94 21.52
N THR A 288 44.85 -8.96 20.19
CA THR A 288 43.75 -8.33 19.45
C THR A 288 42.66 -9.37 19.22
N VAL A 289 41.47 -9.14 19.78
CA VAL A 289 40.29 -9.97 19.55
C VAL A 289 39.43 -9.28 18.50
N THR A 290 39.14 -9.99 17.42
CA THR A 290 38.26 -9.52 16.36
C THR A 290 36.82 -9.92 16.71
N LYS A 291 35.91 -8.96 16.81
CA LYS A 291 34.48 -9.20 17.01
C LYS A 291 33.73 -8.65 15.80
N THR A 292 32.83 -9.44 15.25
CA THR A 292 31.89 -9.01 14.21
C THR A 292 30.60 -8.52 14.87
N VAL A 293 30.04 -7.42 14.39
CA VAL A 293 28.76 -6.87 14.85
C VAL A 293 27.90 -6.50 13.64
N PRO A 294 26.56 -6.43 13.79
CA PRO A 294 25.67 -5.96 12.73
C PRO A 294 26.10 -4.58 12.22
N ASN A 295 25.95 -4.40 10.92
CA ASN A 295 26.17 -3.16 10.21
C ASN A 295 24.90 -2.83 9.43
N ASP A 296 24.57 -1.54 9.42
CA ASP A 296 23.46 -1.07 8.62
C ASP A 296 23.79 -1.23 7.14
N SER A 297 22.81 -1.66 6.36
CA SER A 297 22.95 -2.06 4.96
C SER A 297 21.58 -2.40 4.38
N PHE A 298 21.32 -2.01 3.14
CA PHE A 298 20.14 -2.40 2.38
C PHE A 298 19.94 -3.93 2.37
N PHE A 299 21.02 -4.70 2.33
CA PHE A 299 20.94 -6.16 2.24
C PHE A 299 20.40 -6.84 3.52
N ASN A 300 20.21 -6.10 4.62
CA ASN A 300 19.43 -6.57 5.77
C ASN A 300 17.95 -6.81 5.41
N PHE A 301 17.44 -6.18 4.33
CA PHE A 301 16.09 -6.43 3.78
C PHE A 301 15.83 -7.91 3.45
N PHE A 302 16.87 -8.68 3.13
CA PHE A 302 16.77 -10.13 2.87
C PHE A 302 16.90 -10.99 4.13
N SER A 303 17.01 -10.38 5.31
CA SER A 303 17.10 -11.06 6.60
C SER A 303 16.15 -10.38 7.61
N PRO A 304 14.82 -10.39 7.34
CA PRO A 304 13.84 -9.74 8.21
C PRO A 304 13.83 -10.39 9.61
N PRO A 305 13.37 -9.67 10.65
CA PRO A 305 13.17 -10.23 11.98
C PRO A 305 12.29 -11.48 11.96
N GLU A 306 12.65 -12.51 12.74
CA GLU A 306 11.82 -13.69 12.91
C GLU A 306 10.64 -13.38 13.82
N VAL A 307 9.41 -13.62 13.34
CA VAL A 307 8.20 -13.54 14.17
C VAL A 307 8.08 -14.81 15.01
N PRO A 308 8.15 -14.73 16.35
CA PRO A 308 8.08 -15.93 17.19
C PRO A 308 6.66 -16.52 17.19
N GLU A 309 6.52 -17.80 17.51
CA GLU A 309 5.21 -18.49 17.50
C GLU A 309 4.17 -17.90 18.47
N ASN A 310 4.61 -17.21 19.53
CA ASN A 310 3.71 -16.53 20.47
C ASN A 310 3.24 -15.16 19.96
N GLY A 311 3.75 -14.68 18.83
CA GLY A 311 3.40 -13.38 18.23
C GLY A 311 3.95 -12.17 18.97
N GLU A 312 4.76 -12.35 20.02
CA GLU A 312 5.31 -11.23 20.79
C GLU A 312 6.63 -10.77 20.16
N LEU A 313 6.57 -9.63 19.47
CA LEU A 313 7.73 -8.88 19.00
C LEU A 313 8.06 -7.77 19.99
N ASP A 314 9.33 -7.36 20.07
CA ASP A 314 9.67 -6.10 20.74
C ASP A 314 9.36 -4.92 19.80
N ASP A 315 9.19 -3.73 20.39
CA ASP A 315 8.82 -2.50 19.67
C ASP A 315 9.78 -2.21 18.49
N ASP A 316 11.07 -2.55 18.64
CA ASP A 316 12.09 -2.36 17.60
C ASP A 316 11.85 -3.31 16.40
N ALA A 317 11.59 -4.60 16.65
CA ALA A 317 11.30 -5.58 15.60
C ALA A 317 9.96 -5.31 14.90
N GLU A 318 8.96 -4.83 15.63
CA GLU A 318 7.67 -4.42 15.07
C GLU A 318 7.84 -3.22 14.13
N ALA A 319 8.58 -2.18 14.54
CA ALA A 319 8.88 -1.03 13.70
C ALA A 319 9.64 -1.42 12.41
N ILE A 320 10.63 -2.32 12.53
CA ILE A 320 11.38 -2.83 11.38
C ILE A 320 10.46 -3.59 10.41
N LEU A 321 9.57 -4.45 10.90
CA LEU A 321 8.65 -5.21 10.05
C LEU A 321 7.60 -4.32 9.38
N THR A 322 7.09 -3.32 10.08
CA THR A 322 6.15 -2.34 9.50
C THR A 322 6.79 -1.60 8.32
N ALA A 323 8.01 -1.08 8.51
CA ALA A 323 8.76 -0.45 7.42
C ALA A 323 9.05 -1.44 6.28
N ASP A 324 9.43 -2.68 6.61
CA ASP A 324 9.70 -3.74 5.64
C ASP A 324 8.48 -4.08 4.76
N PHE A 325 7.28 -4.07 5.35
CA PHE A 325 6.02 -4.32 4.65
C PHE A 325 5.64 -3.15 3.75
N GLU A 326 5.82 -1.92 4.22
CA GLU A 326 5.64 -0.70 3.43
C GLU A 326 6.55 -0.69 2.20
N ILE A 327 7.85 -0.95 2.38
CA ILE A 327 8.82 -1.06 1.29
C ILE A 327 8.44 -2.18 0.32
N GLY A 328 8.04 -3.35 0.83
CA GLY A 328 7.61 -4.48 0.01
C GLY A 328 6.40 -4.15 -0.87
N HIS A 329 5.41 -3.47 -0.28
CA HIS A 329 4.23 -2.99 -0.97
C HIS A 329 4.59 -1.92 -2.01
N PHE A 330 5.42 -0.95 -1.64
CA PHE A 330 5.85 0.14 -2.51
C PHE A 330 6.63 -0.35 -3.74
N LEU A 331 7.54 -1.31 -3.54
CA LEU A 331 8.26 -1.94 -4.65
C LEU A 331 7.32 -2.62 -5.63
N ARG A 332 6.35 -3.39 -5.11
CA ARG A 332 5.36 -4.13 -5.89
C ARG A 332 4.43 -3.20 -6.69
N GLU A 333 3.85 -2.20 -6.02
CA GLU A 333 2.74 -1.41 -6.57
C GLU A 333 3.20 -0.15 -7.34
N ARG A 334 4.36 0.41 -6.98
CA ARG A 334 4.84 1.69 -7.54
C ARG A 334 6.11 1.53 -8.36
N ILE A 335 7.18 1.02 -7.73
CA ILE A 335 8.52 1.02 -8.34
C ILE A 335 8.61 0.09 -9.54
N ILE A 336 8.23 -1.18 -9.40
CA ILE A 336 8.37 -2.16 -10.49
C ILE A 336 7.52 -1.76 -11.70
N PRO A 337 6.24 -1.34 -11.58
CA PRO A 337 5.45 -0.96 -12.75
C PRO A 337 5.93 0.33 -13.43
N ARG A 338 6.52 1.28 -12.68
CA ARG A 338 6.86 2.63 -13.16
C ARG A 338 8.35 2.95 -13.08
N SER A 339 9.21 1.93 -13.10
CA SER A 339 10.64 2.09 -12.82
C SER A 339 11.34 3.12 -13.70
N VAL A 340 10.91 3.27 -14.96
CA VAL A 340 11.46 4.27 -15.88
C VAL A 340 11.16 5.70 -15.42
N LEU A 341 9.97 5.96 -14.87
CA LEU A 341 9.58 7.29 -14.38
C LEU A 341 10.35 7.66 -13.10
N TYR A 342 10.65 6.67 -12.25
CA TYR A 342 11.54 6.89 -11.11
C TYR A 342 12.98 7.08 -11.55
N PHE A 343 13.42 6.43 -12.62
CA PHE A 343 14.75 6.64 -13.19
C PHE A 343 14.90 8.04 -13.81
N THR A 344 13.90 8.51 -14.55
CA THR A 344 13.88 9.85 -15.18
C THR A 344 13.56 10.97 -14.20
N GLY A 345 12.96 10.64 -13.06
CA GLY A 345 12.55 11.58 -12.02
C GLY A 345 11.11 12.08 -12.13
N GLU A 346 10.37 11.68 -13.16
CA GLU A 346 8.98 12.12 -13.42
C GLU A 346 7.95 11.54 -12.45
N ALA A 347 8.30 10.48 -11.70
CA ALA A 347 7.44 9.89 -10.66
C ALA A 347 7.94 10.18 -9.24
N ILE A 348 8.91 11.09 -9.08
CA ILE A 348 9.29 11.62 -7.77
C ILE A 348 8.14 12.56 -7.34
N GLU A 349 7.67 12.40 -6.11
CA GLU A 349 6.65 13.29 -5.55
C GLU A 349 7.36 14.64 -5.30
N ASP A 350 6.98 15.68 -6.05
CA ASP A 350 7.51 17.03 -5.88
C ASP A 350 7.01 17.58 -4.52
N ASP A 351 7.78 17.38 -3.46
CA ASP A 351 7.54 17.97 -2.13
C ASP A 351 7.72 19.52 -2.10
N ASP A 352 8.00 20.14 -3.25
CA ASP A 352 8.29 21.57 -3.40
C ASP A 352 7.09 22.43 -3.87
N ASP A 353 5.88 21.86 -4.03
CA ASP A 353 4.66 22.61 -4.39
C ASP A 353 3.93 23.21 -3.16
N ASP A 354 4.56 23.23 -1.99
CA ASP A 354 4.00 23.75 -0.74
C ASP A 354 4.99 24.70 -0.02
N GLU A 355 5.27 25.88 -0.60
CA GLU A 355 5.60 27.12 0.15
C GLU A 355 5.71 28.32 -0.81
N GLY A 356 4.54 28.76 -1.26
CA GLY A 356 4.34 30.03 -1.98
C GLY A 356 3.13 30.78 -1.44
N GLU A 357 2.87 30.72 -0.12
CA GLU A 357 2.01 31.72 0.51
C GLU A 357 2.73 33.07 0.38
N GLU A 358 2.35 33.83 -0.64
CA GLU A 358 2.55 35.28 -0.67
C GLU A 358 1.89 35.83 0.61
N GLU A 359 2.69 36.01 1.66
CA GLU A 359 2.39 36.89 2.79
C GLU A 359 2.14 38.28 2.20
N ALA A 360 0.88 38.52 1.85
CA ALA A 360 0.36 39.81 1.50
C ALA A 360 0.48 40.67 2.76
N ASP A 361 1.56 41.45 2.80
CA ASP A 361 1.87 42.48 3.78
C ASP A 361 0.70 43.49 3.81
N GLU A 362 -0.36 43.19 4.57
CA GLU A 362 -1.44 44.12 4.92
C GLU A 362 -0.93 45.09 6.01
N ASP A 363 0.01 45.96 5.64
CA ASP A 363 0.25 47.19 6.38
C ASP A 363 -0.88 48.20 6.07
N HIS A 364 -2.05 47.95 6.65
CA HIS A 364 -3.09 48.96 6.79
C HIS A 364 -2.99 49.61 8.18
N ASP A 365 -2.10 50.59 8.32
CA ASP A 365 -2.07 51.49 9.47
C ASP A 365 -3.09 52.63 9.26
N PRO A 366 -4.20 52.67 10.02
CA PRO A 366 -5.23 53.71 9.87
C PRO A 366 -4.91 55.05 10.57
N ASP A 367 -3.74 55.23 11.17
CA ASP A 367 -3.40 56.45 11.94
C ASP A 367 -2.34 57.38 11.31
N PHE A 368 -2.16 57.32 9.99
CA PHE A 368 -1.37 58.34 9.28
C PHE A 368 -2.10 59.70 9.23
N ASP A 369 -1.78 60.61 10.16
CA ASP A 369 -2.17 62.02 10.11
C ASP A 369 -1.02 62.89 9.53
N PRO A 370 -1.11 63.35 8.27
CA PRO A 370 -0.11 64.21 7.67
C PRO A 370 -0.43 65.66 7.99
N LYS A 371 0.12 66.17 9.10
CA LYS A 371 0.62 67.55 9.37
C LYS A 371 0.41 67.94 10.82
N VAL A 372 1.49 68.08 11.59
CA VAL A 372 2.04 69.34 12.15
C VAL A 372 3.48 69.08 12.59
#